data_AF-A0A7C5FY32-F1
#
_entry.id   AF-A0A7C5FY32-F1
#
_cell.length_a   1.000
_cell.length_b   1.000
_cell.length_c   1.000
_cell.angle_alpha   90.00
_cell.angle_beta   90.00
_cell.angle_gamma   90.00
#
_symmetry.space_group_name_H-M   'P 1'
#
loop_
_entity.id
_entity.type
_entity.pdbx_description
1 polymer ?
#
loop_
_entity_poly.entity_id
_entity_poly.type
_entity_poly.pdbx_seq_one_letter_code
_entity_poly.pdbx_strand_id
1 'polypeptide(L)' 'PLDILPTRLLRALVVKDTDAAQALGCLELDEEDLALCSFVCSGKFDYGPMLRTNLIQIEKEG' A
#
# COMPACT_ATOMS: atom_id res chain seq x y z
N PRO A 1 -14.81 9.49 -2.69
CA PRO A 1 -14.30 8.10 -2.62
C PRO A 1 -13.04 7.99 -3.48
N LEU A 2 -11.91 7.52 -2.93
CA LEU A 2 -10.72 7.23 -3.75
C LEU A 2 -11.13 6.26 -4.87
N ASP A 3 -10.93 6.64 -6.13
CA ASP A 3 -11.18 5.79 -7.32
C ASP A 3 -10.10 4.68 -7.46
N ILE A 4 -9.48 4.32 -6.35
CA ILE A 4 -8.50 3.25 -6.23
C ILE A 4 -9.28 2.01 -5.84
N LEU A 5 -8.99 0.85 -6.45
CA LEU A 5 -9.49 -0.43 -5.98
C LEU A 5 -8.71 -0.80 -4.70
N PRO A 6 -9.19 -0.45 -3.48
CA PRO A 6 -8.34 -0.41 -2.30
C PRO A 6 -7.89 -1.83 -1.94
N THR A 7 -8.79 -2.81 -2.13
CA THR A 7 -8.50 -4.23 -1.95
C THR A 7 -7.37 -4.73 -2.85
N ARG A 8 -7.23 -4.22 -4.08
CA ARG A 8 -6.15 -4.64 -4.98
C ARG A 8 -4.82 -4.01 -4.57
N LEU A 9 -4.85 -2.74 -4.18
CA LEU A 9 -3.66 -2.03 -3.69
C LEU A 9 -3.13 -2.68 -2.41
N LEU A 10 -3.99 -2.90 -1.41
CA LEU A 10 -3.61 -3.55 -0.16
C LEU A 10 -3.01 -4.95 -0.40
N ARG A 11 -3.55 -5.70 -1.38
CA ARG A 11 -2.96 -6.99 -1.77
C ARG A 11 -1.57 -6.82 -2.39
N ALA A 12 -1.40 -5.86 -3.30
CA ALA A 12 -0.10 -5.57 -3.93
C ALA A 12 0.96 -5.20 -2.88
N LEU A 13 0.60 -4.35 -1.90
CA LEU A 13 1.48 -4.00 -0.79
C LEU A 13 1.90 -5.21 0.06
N VAL A 14 0.97 -6.14 0.31
CA VAL A 14 1.23 -7.35 1.10
C VAL A 14 2.19 -8.30 0.39
N VAL A 15 2.03 -8.49 -0.92
CA VAL A 15 2.89 -9.38 -1.72
C VAL A 15 4.15 -8.69 -2.25
N LYS A 16 4.33 -7.39 -1.96
CA LYS A 16 5.44 -6.54 -2.42
C LYS A 16 5.56 -6.45 -3.95
N ASP A 17 4.42 -6.41 -4.63
CA ASP A 17 4.34 -6.18 -6.06
C ASP A 17 4.35 -4.66 -6.31
N THR A 18 5.55 -4.09 -6.46
CA THR A 18 5.80 -2.65 -6.57
C THR A 18 5.26 -2.07 -7.88
N ASP A 19 5.36 -2.80 -8.99
CA ASP A 19 4.79 -2.42 -10.29
C ASP A 19 3.26 -2.24 -10.20
N ALA A 20 2.57 -3.23 -9.62
CA ALA A 20 1.13 -3.16 -9.42
C ALA A 20 0.75 -2.07 -8.40
N ALA A 21 1.54 -1.90 -7.33
CA ALA A 21 1.30 -0.86 -6.33
C ALA A 21 1.41 0.55 -6.94
N GLN A 22 2.41 0.80 -7.79
CA GLN A 22 2.58 2.07 -8.50
C GLN A 22 1.41 2.34 -9.46
N ALA A 23 1.00 1.34 -10.25
CA ALA A 23 -0.14 1.47 -11.15
C ALA A 23 -1.48 1.72 -10.43
N LEU A 24 -1.57 1.33 -9.16
CA LEU A 24 -2.72 1.54 -8.28
C LEU A 24 -2.62 2.81 -7.42
N GLY A 25 -1.58 3.63 -7.62
CA GLY A 25 -1.45 4.94 -6.98
C GLY A 25 -0.78 4.93 -5.60
N CYS A 26 0.05 3.93 -5.27
CA CYS A 26 0.73 3.90 -3.97
C CYS A 26 1.66 5.10 -3.70
N LEU A 27 2.06 5.84 -4.74
CA LEU A 27 2.97 7.00 -4.64
C LEU A 27 2.29 8.25 -4.08
N GLU A 28 0.95 8.31 -4.11
CA GLU A 28 0.16 9.44 -3.60
C GLU A 28 -0.28 9.25 -2.15
N LEU A 29 0.16 8.16 -1.51
CA LEU A 29 -0.28 7.75 -0.17
C LEU A 29 0.84 7.85 0.85
N ASP A 30 0.47 8.13 2.09
CA ASP A 30 1.31 7.96 3.26
C ASP A 30 0.79 6.84 4.19
N GLU A 31 1.49 6.58 5.28
CA GLU A 31 1.05 5.55 6.24
C GLU A 31 -0.23 5.92 6.99
N GLU A 32 -0.54 7.21 7.15
CA GLU A 32 -1.74 7.68 7.84
C GLU A 32 -2.99 7.42 7.00
N ASP A 33 -2.89 7.53 5.67
CA ASP A 33 -3.95 7.20 4.72
C ASP A 33 -4.40 5.73 4.85
N LEU A 34 -3.49 4.84 5.25
CA LEU A 34 -3.77 3.41 5.41
C LEU A 34 -4.16 3.01 6.84
N ALA A 35 -4.13 3.93 7.80
CA ALA A 35 -4.40 3.63 9.21
C ALA A 35 -5.78 3.02 9.44
N LEU A 36 -6.81 3.53 8.75
CA LEU A 36 -8.17 2.96 8.82
C LEU A 36 -8.22 1.55 8.23
N CYS A 37 -7.51 1.31 7.12
CA CYS A 37 -7.42 -0.02 6.51
C CYS A 37 -6.74 -1.03 7.45
N SER A 38 -5.68 -0.62 8.15
CA SER A 38 -5.02 -1.45 9.18
C SER A 38 -5.97 -1.73 10.35
N PHE A 39 -6.70 -0.71 10.82
CA PHE A 39 -7.62 -0.84 11.95
C PHE A 39 -8.77 -1.83 11.69
N VAL A 40 -9.38 -1.77 10.50
CA VAL A 40 -10.51 -2.64 10.15
C VAL A 40 -10.10 -4.03 9.64
N CYS A 41 -8.81 -4.27 9.39
CA CYS A 41 -8.33 -5.51 8.81
C CYS A 41 -8.49 -6.70 9.77
N SER A 42 -9.29 -7.70 9.38
CA SER A 42 -9.46 -8.94 10.16
C SER A 42 -8.19 -9.78 10.24
N GLY A 43 -7.28 -9.65 9.26
CA GLY A 43 -6.00 -10.36 9.19
C GLY A 43 -4.89 -9.75 10.05
N LYS A 44 -5.15 -8.62 10.73
CA LYS A 44 -4.18 -7.90 11.58
C LYS A 44 -2.91 -7.46 10.82
N PHE A 45 -3.02 -7.23 9.51
CA PHE A 45 -1.95 -6.62 8.74
C PHE A 45 -1.83 -5.14 9.08
N ASP A 46 -0.59 -4.66 9.14
CA ASP A 46 -0.29 -3.24 9.25
C ASP A 46 0.23 -2.72 7.91
N TYR A 47 -0.64 -2.00 7.19
CA TYR A 47 -0.39 -1.56 5.84
C TYR A 47 0.52 -0.33 5.76
N GLY A 48 0.63 0.48 6.82
CA GLY A 48 1.51 1.64 6.84
C GLY A 48 2.98 1.25 6.65
N PRO A 49 3.56 0.39 7.52
CA PRO A 49 4.92 -0.10 7.35
C PRO A 49 5.15 -0.86 6.03
N MET A 50 4.12 -1.55 5.53
CA MET A 50 4.18 -2.21 4.23
C MET A 50 4.31 -1.19 3.10
N LEU A 51 3.51 -0.13 3.10
CA LEU A 51 3.62 0.96 2.13
C LEU A 51 5.02 1.58 2.16
N ARG A 52 5.53 1.94 3.34
CA ARG A 52 6.90 2.48 3.48
C ARG A 52 7.96 1.56 2.88
N THR A 53 7.84 0.26 3.13
CA THR A 53 8.76 -0.73 2.58
C THR A 53 8.73 -0.76 1.06
N ASN A 54 7.53 -0.72 0.46
CA ASN A 54 7.36 -0.69 -0.99
C ASN A 54 7.92 0.62 -1.58
N LEU A 55 7.65 1.78 -0.97
CA LEU A 55 8.18 3.07 -1.42
C LEU A 55 9.72 3.11 -1.39
N ILE A 56 10.35 2.60 -0.32
CA ILE A 56 11.82 2.49 -0.23
C ILE A 56 12.37 1.56 -1.31
N GLN A 57 11.64 0.49 -1.65
CA GLN A 57 12.07 -0.42 -2.70
C GLN A 57 11.97 0.25 -4.08
N ILE A 58 10.86 0.93 -4.37
CA ILE A 58 10.65 1.70 -5.60
C ILE A 58 11.75 2.75 -5.77
N GLU A 59 12.10 3.49 -4.70
CA GLU A 59 13.17 4.50 -4.72
C GLU A 59 14.55 3.91 -5.05
N LYS A 60 14.81 2.64 -4.68
CA LYS A 60 16.08 1.96 -4.97
C LYS A 60 16.15 1.37 -6.38
N GLU A 61 15.00 1.02 -6.95
CA GLU A 61 14.89 0.34 -8.25
C GLU A 61 14.63 1.31 -9.42
N GLY A 62 14.18 2.54 -9.13
CA GLY A 62 13.99 3.64 -10.10
C GLY A 62 15.26 4.41 -10.41
#